data_AF-A0A1Y1BDR5-F1
#
_entry.id   AF-A0A1Y1BDR5-F1
#
_cell.length_a   1.000
_cell.length_b   1.000
_cell.length_c   1.000
_cell.angle_alpha   90.00
_cell.angle_beta   90.00
_cell.angle_gamma   90.00
#
_symmetry.space_group_name_H-M   'P 1'
#
loop_
_entity.id
_entity.type
_entity.pdbx_description
1 polymer ?
#
loop_
_entity_poly.entity_id
_entity_poly.type
_entity_poly.pdbx_seq_one_letter_code
_entity_poly.pdbx_strand_id
1 'polypeptide(L)'
;MSFQPAASYTIRLLAPSGYPHDPDAINRALERLSNAQQRIENIEATQRRFQRFGGTDGERAGDLNRLADPERPLPDIALAVRGGYGAARILHGLDYRGLERRLRDQPVALVGHSDFTAIQLALYAKARIKTFGGPMLSADFGAETPSDFTMQHFWQTLTQSSTTIIAEAPQVQTVNVTGTLWGGNLAILTSLIGTPFMPDIEGGILFIEDVNEQPFRIERMIYQLHLSGLLARQQALVLGQFTGARPFEYDNGYDMQAMIDQVREVVGIPVVTGLQFGHVPDLLTLPFGAQAQLVANAHGFRLTLSDYPHLG
;
A
#
# COMPACT_ATOMS: atom_id res chain seq x y z
N MET A 1 -7.56 18.54 -10.85
CA MET A 1 -7.30 17.14 -11.19
C MET A 1 -7.50 17.00 -12.68
N SER A 2 -6.42 16.81 -13.42
CA SER A 2 -6.46 16.71 -14.88
C SER A 2 -6.88 15.32 -15.39
N PHE A 3 -6.87 14.29 -14.52
CA PHE A 3 -7.31 12.94 -14.85
C PHE A 3 -8.44 12.46 -13.92
N GLN A 4 -9.62 12.20 -14.49
CA GLN A 4 -10.78 11.62 -13.82
C GLN A 4 -11.40 10.56 -14.73
N PRO A 5 -11.96 9.48 -14.17
CA PRO A 5 -12.66 8.49 -14.95
C PRO A 5 -13.95 9.10 -15.51
N ALA A 6 -14.32 8.71 -16.73
CA ALA A 6 -15.60 9.09 -17.32
C ALA A 6 -16.79 8.38 -16.66
N ALA A 7 -16.53 7.29 -15.91
CA ALA A 7 -17.54 6.50 -15.21
C ALA A 7 -17.72 6.97 -13.76
N SER A 8 -18.94 6.76 -13.24
CA SER A 8 -19.26 6.92 -11.83
C SER A 8 -19.05 5.59 -11.10
N TYR A 9 -18.26 5.62 -10.03
CA TYR A 9 -18.00 4.47 -9.16
C TYR A 9 -18.56 4.70 -7.75
N THR A 10 -18.91 3.61 -7.10
CA THR A 10 -19.27 3.55 -5.68
C THR A 10 -18.02 3.36 -4.83
N ILE A 11 -17.68 4.38 -4.05
CA ILE A 11 -16.54 4.42 -3.15
C ILE A 11 -17.03 4.28 -1.71
N ARG A 12 -16.72 3.16 -1.06
CA ARG A 12 -16.99 2.93 0.35
C ARG A 12 -15.77 3.28 1.19
N LEU A 13 -15.92 4.19 2.15
CA LEU A 13 -14.84 4.58 3.03
C LEU A 13 -14.60 3.55 4.14
N LEU A 14 -13.34 3.28 4.47
CA LEU A 14 -12.90 2.41 5.56
C LEU A 14 -12.02 3.21 6.53
N ALA A 15 -12.30 3.21 7.84
CA ALA A 15 -11.44 3.88 8.84
C ALA A 15 -10.79 2.88 9.81
N PRO A 16 -9.94 1.93 9.32
CA PRO A 16 -9.41 0.85 10.16
C PRO A 16 -8.31 1.28 11.13
N SER A 17 -7.72 2.46 10.92
CA SER A 17 -6.50 2.93 11.60
C SER A 17 -6.80 4.07 12.58
N GLY A 18 -6.08 5.19 12.46
CA GLY A 18 -6.27 6.37 13.31
C GLY A 18 -7.51 7.18 12.93
N TYR A 19 -7.98 8.04 13.83
CA TYR A 19 -9.04 9.00 13.49
C TYR A 19 -8.50 10.07 12.53
N PRO A 20 -9.29 10.57 11.56
CA PRO A 20 -8.88 11.69 10.71
C PRO A 20 -8.87 12.98 11.53
N HIS A 21 -7.67 13.52 11.79
CA HIS A 21 -7.50 14.69 12.67
C HIS A 21 -7.54 16.03 11.94
N ASP A 22 -7.60 16.01 10.62
CA ASP A 22 -7.71 17.19 9.76
C ASP A 22 -9.08 17.16 9.04
N PRO A 23 -10.09 17.84 9.59
CA PRO A 23 -11.42 17.92 8.97
C PRO A 23 -11.42 18.62 7.61
N ASP A 24 -10.52 19.58 7.40
CA ASP A 24 -10.46 20.34 6.14
C ASP A 24 -9.98 19.44 5.00
N ALA A 25 -9.00 18.56 5.27
CA ALA A 25 -8.58 17.55 4.31
C ALA A 25 -9.73 16.59 3.94
N ILE A 26 -10.52 16.16 4.93
CA ILE A 26 -11.68 15.29 4.66
C ILE A 26 -12.72 16.02 3.81
N ASN A 27 -13.06 17.26 4.14
CA ASN A 27 -14.03 18.04 3.39
C ASN A 27 -13.58 18.24 1.93
N ARG A 28 -12.31 18.61 1.71
CA ARG A 28 -11.73 18.72 0.36
C ARG A 28 -11.84 17.40 -0.42
N ALA A 29 -11.55 16.27 0.23
CA ALA A 29 -11.62 14.96 -0.42
C ALA A 29 -13.06 14.60 -0.83
N LEU A 30 -14.02 14.77 0.08
CA LEU A 30 -15.43 14.48 -0.17
C LEU A 30 -16.01 15.38 -1.27
N GLU A 31 -15.69 16.68 -1.24
CA GLU A 31 -16.10 17.64 -2.28
C GLU A 31 -15.54 17.25 -3.65
N ARG A 32 -14.25 16.89 -3.72
CA ARG A 32 -13.62 16.48 -4.99
C ARG A 32 -14.23 15.23 -5.57
N LEU A 33 -14.44 14.20 -4.75
CA LEU A 33 -15.07 12.95 -5.18
C LEU A 33 -16.53 13.18 -5.62
N SER A 34 -17.27 14.03 -4.91
CA SER A 34 -18.65 14.39 -5.26
C SER A 34 -18.71 15.21 -6.56
N ASN A 35 -17.81 16.17 -6.75
CA ASN A 35 -17.69 16.96 -7.99
C ASN A 35 -17.29 16.08 -9.18
N ALA A 36 -16.53 15.01 -8.93
CA ALA A 36 -16.22 13.96 -9.90
C ALA A 36 -17.37 12.95 -10.09
N GLN A 37 -18.56 13.25 -9.56
CA GLN A 37 -19.77 12.42 -9.67
C GLN A 37 -19.62 10.99 -9.13
N GLN A 38 -18.71 10.79 -8.18
CA GLN A 38 -18.53 9.50 -7.51
C GLN A 38 -19.57 9.36 -6.38
N ARG A 39 -20.07 8.14 -6.17
CA ARG A 39 -20.99 7.84 -5.07
C ARG A 39 -20.21 7.43 -3.83
N ILE A 40 -20.25 8.25 -2.79
CA ILE A 40 -19.51 7.99 -1.54
C ILE A 40 -20.43 7.33 -0.51
N GLU A 41 -19.99 6.21 0.05
CA GLU A 41 -20.69 5.50 1.13
C GLU A 41 -19.85 5.44 2.41
N ASN A 42 -20.53 5.25 3.56
CA ASN A 42 -19.91 5.17 4.88
C ASN A 42 -19.16 6.47 5.27
N ILE A 43 -19.72 7.64 4.93
CA ILE A 43 -19.14 8.96 5.23
C ILE A 43 -18.94 9.14 6.75
N GLU A 44 -19.81 8.56 7.57
CA GLU A 44 -19.73 8.55 9.03
C GLU A 44 -18.40 7.98 9.56
N ALA A 45 -17.72 7.11 8.80
CA ALA A 45 -16.40 6.59 9.16
C ALA A 45 -15.35 7.70 9.32
N THR A 46 -15.53 8.83 8.64
CA THR A 46 -14.66 10.01 8.75
C THR A 46 -14.90 10.84 10.02
N GLN A 47 -15.98 10.57 10.75
CA GLN A 47 -16.37 11.33 11.95
C GLN A 47 -16.13 10.54 13.24
N ARG A 48 -16.04 9.21 13.15
CA ARG A 48 -15.85 8.34 14.31
C ARG A 48 -14.51 8.61 14.98
N ARG A 49 -14.54 8.59 16.31
CA ARG A 49 -13.35 8.70 17.15
C ARG A 49 -13.51 7.88 18.42
N PHE A 50 -12.54 7.02 18.66
CA PHE A 50 -12.37 6.35 19.94
C PHE A 50 -10.90 6.45 20.32
N GLN A 51 -10.57 7.25 21.33
CA GLN A 51 -9.17 7.58 21.66
C GLN A 51 -8.41 8.12 20.41
N ARG A 52 -7.38 7.41 19.93
CA ARG A 52 -6.61 7.73 18.71
C ARG A 52 -7.15 7.06 17.43
N PHE A 53 -8.18 6.24 17.54
CA PHE A 53 -8.66 5.35 16.47
C PHE A 53 -9.88 5.90 15.76
N GLY A 54 -10.08 5.55 14.48
CA GLY A 54 -11.24 5.93 13.64
C GLY A 54 -12.56 5.25 14.01
N GLY A 55 -12.77 4.99 15.30
CA GLY A 55 -13.85 4.18 15.87
C GLY A 55 -13.33 3.13 16.85
N THR A 56 -14.25 2.47 17.56
CA THR A 56 -13.96 1.27 18.37
C THR A 56 -13.43 0.13 17.49
N ASP A 57 -12.78 -0.87 18.08
CA ASP A 57 -12.28 -2.03 17.31
C ASP A 57 -13.39 -2.72 16.52
N GLY A 58 -14.59 -2.83 17.10
CA GLY A 58 -15.76 -3.42 16.43
C GLY A 58 -16.27 -2.60 15.26
N GLU A 59 -16.32 -1.26 15.37
CA GLU A 59 -16.71 -0.39 14.25
C GLU A 59 -15.70 -0.45 13.11
N ARG A 60 -14.41 -0.46 13.44
CA ARG A 60 -13.31 -0.49 12.46
C ARG A 60 -13.21 -1.83 11.74
N ALA A 61 -13.33 -2.95 12.47
CA ALA A 61 -13.46 -4.28 11.87
C ALA A 61 -14.76 -4.40 11.05
N GLY A 62 -15.85 -3.81 11.55
CA GLY A 62 -17.15 -3.77 10.89
C GLY A 62 -17.14 -3.09 9.53
N ASP A 63 -16.30 -2.07 9.30
CA ASP A 63 -16.12 -1.46 7.99
C ASP A 63 -15.74 -2.49 6.92
N LEU A 64 -14.75 -3.34 7.24
CA LEU A 64 -14.26 -4.41 6.37
C LEU A 64 -15.26 -5.57 6.31
N ASN A 65 -15.73 -6.06 7.47
CA ASN A 65 -16.64 -7.21 7.54
C ASN A 65 -17.97 -6.98 6.82
N ARG A 66 -18.40 -5.72 6.64
CA ARG A 66 -19.57 -5.42 5.79
C ARG A 66 -19.40 -5.84 4.33
N LEU A 67 -18.17 -5.96 3.82
CA LEU A 67 -17.92 -6.48 2.47
C LEU A 67 -18.22 -8.00 2.38
N ALA A 68 -18.16 -8.71 3.51
CA ALA A 68 -18.48 -10.13 3.62
C ALA A 68 -19.99 -10.43 3.61
N ASP A 69 -20.84 -9.42 3.76
CA ASP A 69 -22.30 -9.55 3.80
C ASP A 69 -22.85 -9.83 2.39
N PRO A 70 -23.48 -10.99 2.13
CA PRO A 70 -24.01 -11.34 0.82
C PRO A 70 -25.29 -10.57 0.46
N GLU A 71 -25.97 -9.95 1.41
CA GLU A 71 -27.22 -9.20 1.16
C GLU A 71 -26.95 -7.77 0.70
N ARG A 72 -25.69 -7.32 0.78
CA ARG A 72 -25.29 -5.96 0.39
C ARG A 72 -24.63 -5.96 -0.99
N PRO A 73 -24.82 -4.92 -1.81
CA PRO A 73 -23.98 -4.74 -3.00
C PRO A 73 -22.52 -4.49 -2.58
N LEU A 74 -21.57 -4.97 -3.38
CA LEU A 74 -20.16 -4.60 -3.23
C LEU A 74 -19.95 -3.20 -3.80
N PRO A 75 -19.09 -2.37 -3.17
CA PRO A 75 -18.62 -1.14 -3.80
C PRO A 75 -17.64 -1.47 -4.92
N ASP A 76 -17.41 -0.53 -5.84
CA ASP A 76 -16.32 -0.63 -6.81
C ASP A 76 -14.97 -0.42 -6.11
N ILE A 77 -14.92 0.51 -5.16
CA ILE A 77 -13.71 0.88 -4.42
C ILE A 77 -14.00 0.91 -2.92
N ALA A 78 -13.19 0.21 -2.13
CA ALA A 78 -13.15 0.35 -0.69
C ALA A 78 -11.87 1.11 -0.30
N LEU A 79 -12.01 2.39 0.06
CA LEU A 79 -10.91 3.34 0.21
C LEU A 79 -10.61 3.60 1.68
N ALA A 80 -9.36 3.35 2.10
CA ALA A 80 -8.92 3.71 3.45
C ALA A 80 -8.95 5.24 3.64
N VAL A 81 -9.55 5.68 4.75
CA VAL A 81 -9.64 7.09 5.10
C VAL A 81 -8.25 7.66 5.37
N ARG A 82 -7.42 6.91 6.10
CA ARG A 82 -6.04 7.23 6.45
C ARG A 82 -5.33 6.04 7.07
N GLY A 83 -4.00 6.17 7.21
CA GLY A 83 -3.17 5.29 8.03
C GLY A 83 -3.09 5.78 9.49
N GLY A 84 -1.89 5.67 10.08
CA GLY A 84 -1.63 6.02 11.47
C GLY A 84 -1.30 4.77 12.28
N TYR A 85 -2.18 4.38 13.20
CA TYR A 85 -2.00 3.14 13.97
C TYR A 85 -3.36 2.58 14.37
N GLY A 86 -3.48 1.26 14.24
CA GLY A 86 -4.56 0.49 14.85
C GLY A 86 -5.12 -0.62 13.98
N ALA A 87 -4.70 -0.75 12.72
CA ALA A 87 -5.11 -1.85 11.84
C ALA A 87 -4.75 -3.22 12.41
N ALA A 88 -3.56 -3.35 13.02
CA ALA A 88 -3.11 -4.58 13.68
C ALA A 88 -4.08 -5.07 14.78
N ARG A 89 -4.77 -4.15 15.48
CA ARG A 89 -5.71 -4.51 16.56
C ARG A 89 -6.93 -5.26 16.05
N ILE A 90 -7.34 -5.04 14.80
CA ILE A 90 -8.61 -5.56 14.29
C ILE A 90 -8.45 -6.82 13.42
N LEU A 91 -7.22 -7.24 13.10
CA LEU A 91 -6.96 -8.37 12.20
C LEU A 91 -7.68 -9.65 12.67
N HIS A 92 -7.63 -9.95 13.97
CA HIS A 92 -8.28 -11.13 14.53
C HIS A 92 -9.83 -11.13 14.41
N GLY A 93 -10.44 -9.95 14.26
CA GLY A 93 -11.88 -9.76 14.17
C GLY A 93 -12.44 -9.75 12.75
N LEU A 94 -11.61 -9.97 11.73
CA LEU A 94 -12.06 -9.96 10.34
C LEU A 94 -12.66 -11.31 9.92
N ASP A 95 -13.78 -11.27 9.19
CA ASP A 95 -14.40 -12.45 8.58
C ASP A 95 -13.68 -12.82 7.28
N TYR A 96 -12.48 -13.39 7.40
CA TYR A 96 -11.67 -13.76 6.24
C TYR A 96 -12.37 -14.72 5.27
N ARG A 97 -13.20 -15.65 5.77
CA ARG A 97 -13.91 -16.61 4.91
C ARG A 97 -15.06 -15.95 4.16
N GLY A 98 -15.80 -15.05 4.81
CA GLY A 98 -16.85 -14.27 4.16
C GLY A 98 -16.27 -13.30 3.15
N LEU A 99 -15.19 -12.59 3.51
CA LEU A 99 -14.45 -11.70 2.61
C LEU A 99 -13.91 -12.44 1.39
N GLU A 100 -13.26 -13.60 1.58
CA GLU A 100 -12.77 -14.43 0.48
C GLU A 100 -13.91 -14.81 -0.48
N ARG A 101 -15.01 -15.34 0.06
CA ARG A 101 -16.17 -15.78 -0.73
C ARG A 101 -16.77 -14.64 -1.55
N ARG A 102 -16.78 -13.44 -0.98
CA ARG A 102 -17.43 -12.26 -1.57
C ARG A 102 -16.56 -11.51 -2.54
N LEU A 103 -15.24 -11.46 -2.32
CA LEU A 103 -14.32 -10.63 -3.11
C LEU A 103 -13.54 -11.44 -4.16
N ARG A 104 -13.57 -12.77 -4.08
CA ARG A 104 -12.95 -13.63 -5.10
C ARG A 104 -13.55 -13.34 -6.48
N ASP A 105 -12.67 -13.07 -7.44
CA ASP A 105 -12.99 -12.78 -8.84
C ASP A 105 -13.96 -11.60 -9.04
N GLN A 106 -14.14 -10.74 -8.03
CA GLN A 106 -14.95 -9.53 -8.13
C GLN A 106 -14.06 -8.32 -8.46
N PRO A 107 -14.57 -7.36 -9.26
CA PRO A 107 -13.85 -6.15 -9.62
C PRO A 107 -13.91 -5.11 -8.47
N VAL A 108 -13.45 -5.47 -7.27
CA VAL A 108 -13.46 -4.57 -6.11
C VAL A 108 -12.04 -4.16 -5.75
N ALA A 109 -11.78 -2.86 -5.73
CA ALA A 109 -10.49 -2.31 -5.36
C ALA A 109 -10.44 -1.93 -3.87
N LEU A 110 -9.68 -2.68 -3.06
CA LEU A 110 -9.40 -2.31 -1.65
C LEU A 110 -8.10 -1.50 -1.61
N VAL A 111 -8.17 -0.21 -1.31
CA VAL A 111 -7.04 0.72 -1.50
C VAL A 111 -6.61 1.41 -0.20
N GLY A 112 -5.30 1.44 0.04
CA GLY A 112 -4.67 2.26 1.08
C GLY A 112 -3.17 1.97 1.19
N HIS A 113 -2.45 2.74 1.98
CA HIS A 113 -1.02 2.51 2.29
C HIS A 113 -0.75 2.77 3.79
N SER A 114 0.52 2.77 4.21
CA SER A 114 0.91 3.00 5.62
C SER A 114 0.37 1.88 6.54
N ASP A 115 -0.28 2.21 7.66
CA ASP A 115 -0.90 1.25 8.59
C ASP A 115 -1.89 0.27 7.90
N PHE A 116 -2.48 0.65 6.75
CA PHE A 116 -3.34 -0.25 5.97
C PHE A 116 -2.58 -1.48 5.43
N THR A 117 -1.25 -1.42 5.30
CA THR A 117 -0.40 -2.57 4.92
C THR A 117 -0.66 -3.78 5.83
N ALA A 118 -0.98 -3.60 7.11
CA ALA A 118 -1.31 -4.72 8.01
C ALA A 118 -2.56 -5.50 7.53
N ILE A 119 -3.57 -4.79 7.03
CA ILE A 119 -4.79 -5.40 6.49
C ILE A 119 -4.49 -6.07 5.16
N GLN A 120 -3.69 -5.44 4.28
CA GLN A 120 -3.32 -5.99 2.98
C GLN A 120 -2.59 -7.33 3.13
N LEU A 121 -1.59 -7.37 4.02
CA LEU A 121 -0.85 -8.59 4.37
C LEU A 121 -1.79 -9.67 4.91
N ALA A 122 -2.65 -9.32 5.86
CA ALA A 122 -3.57 -10.27 6.49
C ALA A 122 -4.62 -10.82 5.50
N LEU A 123 -5.21 -9.97 4.66
CA LEU A 123 -6.19 -10.37 3.66
C LEU A 123 -5.57 -11.33 2.64
N TYR A 124 -4.34 -11.08 2.20
CA TYR A 124 -3.65 -12.00 1.31
C TYR A 124 -3.28 -13.32 2.03
N ALA A 125 -2.73 -13.25 3.23
CA ALA A 125 -2.31 -14.42 4.02
C ALA A 125 -3.48 -15.36 4.33
N LYS A 126 -4.66 -14.81 4.66
CA LYS A 126 -5.81 -15.57 5.17
C LYS A 126 -6.85 -15.90 4.11
N ALA A 127 -6.93 -15.12 3.03
CA ALA A 127 -8.00 -15.18 2.04
C ALA A 127 -7.54 -15.01 0.59
N ARG A 128 -6.22 -14.85 0.34
CA ARG A 128 -5.64 -14.60 -1.00
C ARG A 128 -6.27 -13.42 -1.75
N ILE A 129 -6.86 -12.48 -1.01
CA ILE A 129 -7.45 -11.27 -1.57
C ILE A 129 -6.32 -10.32 -1.98
N LYS A 130 -6.35 -9.90 -3.25
CA LYS A 130 -5.46 -8.89 -3.81
C LYS A 130 -6.01 -7.50 -3.46
N THR A 131 -5.12 -6.58 -3.16
CA THR A 131 -5.47 -5.21 -2.73
C THR A 131 -4.56 -4.21 -3.42
N PHE A 132 -4.68 -2.92 -3.13
CA PHE A 132 -3.88 -1.87 -3.78
C PHE A 132 -3.18 -1.02 -2.73
N GLY A 133 -1.85 -1.06 -2.70
CA GLY A 133 -1.04 -0.02 -2.09
C GLY A 133 -1.26 1.26 -2.87
N GLY A 134 -1.82 2.31 -2.29
CA GLY A 134 -2.19 3.49 -3.07
C GLY A 134 -2.76 4.64 -2.25
N PRO A 135 -3.28 5.68 -2.91
CA PRO A 135 -3.76 6.87 -2.24
C PRO A 135 -4.89 6.57 -1.25
N MET A 136 -4.98 7.39 -0.21
CA MET A 136 -6.00 7.38 0.82
C MET A 136 -6.80 8.68 0.82
N LEU A 137 -8.00 8.65 1.41
CA LEU A 137 -8.92 9.80 1.40
C LEU A 137 -8.28 11.08 1.94
N SER A 138 -7.68 11.01 3.13
CA SER A 138 -7.21 12.20 3.84
C SER A 138 -5.91 12.77 3.26
N ALA A 139 -4.91 11.92 3.01
CA ALA A 139 -3.58 12.39 2.63
C ALA A 139 -3.50 12.83 1.17
N ASP A 140 -4.20 12.12 0.27
CA ASP A 140 -4.02 12.27 -1.17
C ASP A 140 -5.21 12.99 -1.81
N PHE A 141 -6.41 12.43 -1.66
CA PHE A 141 -7.64 13.09 -2.15
C PHE A 141 -7.94 14.37 -1.38
N GLY A 142 -7.48 14.47 -0.13
CA GLY A 142 -7.65 15.61 0.77
C GLY A 142 -6.48 16.60 0.78
N ALA A 143 -5.41 16.35 0.03
CA ALA A 143 -4.26 17.27 -0.08
C ALA A 143 -4.72 18.68 -0.53
N GLU A 144 -4.06 19.76 -0.12
CA GLU A 144 -4.43 21.10 -0.62
C GLU A 144 -4.39 21.15 -2.16
N THR A 145 -3.34 20.56 -2.74
CA THR A 145 -3.20 20.33 -4.18
C THR A 145 -2.94 18.83 -4.42
N PRO A 146 -3.92 18.08 -4.92
CA PRO A 146 -3.73 16.68 -5.28
C PRO A 146 -2.70 16.52 -6.39
N SER A 147 -1.85 15.50 -6.30
CA SER A 147 -0.95 15.14 -7.37
C SER A 147 -1.73 14.55 -8.56
N ASP A 148 -1.56 15.15 -9.73
CA ASP A 148 -2.11 14.61 -10.98
C ASP A 148 -1.44 13.28 -11.34
N PHE A 149 -0.15 13.10 -11.03
CA PHE A 149 0.55 11.81 -11.17
C PHE A 149 -0.15 10.71 -10.38
N THR A 150 -0.42 10.96 -9.09
CA THR A 150 -1.08 10.00 -8.20
C THR A 150 -2.48 9.65 -8.70
N MET A 151 -3.28 10.66 -9.08
CA MET A 151 -4.65 10.43 -9.56
C MET A 151 -4.66 9.69 -10.90
N GLN A 152 -3.75 10.02 -11.82
CA GLN A 152 -3.61 9.32 -13.08
C GLN A 152 -3.26 7.84 -12.86
N HIS A 153 -2.23 7.54 -12.07
CA HIS A 153 -1.81 6.16 -11.81
C HIS A 153 -2.85 5.37 -11.03
N PHE A 154 -3.57 6.00 -10.10
CA PHE A 154 -4.70 5.39 -9.39
C PHE A 154 -5.76 4.91 -10.38
N TRP A 155 -6.31 5.82 -11.18
CA TRP A 155 -7.39 5.46 -12.11
C TRP A 155 -6.93 4.54 -13.24
N GLN A 156 -5.74 4.73 -13.80
CA GLN A 156 -5.18 3.82 -14.81
C GLN A 156 -5.04 2.39 -14.27
N THR A 157 -4.45 2.22 -13.09
CA THR A 157 -4.26 0.89 -12.50
C THR A 157 -5.60 0.23 -12.18
N LEU A 158 -6.57 0.98 -11.64
CA LEU A 158 -7.87 0.41 -11.30
C LEU A 158 -8.73 0.06 -12.52
N THR A 159 -8.50 0.67 -13.68
CA THR A 159 -9.35 0.48 -14.88
C THR A 159 -8.71 -0.37 -15.97
N GLN A 160 -7.46 -0.80 -15.78
CA GLN A 160 -6.72 -1.61 -16.75
C GLN A 160 -6.34 -2.95 -16.16
N SER A 161 -6.45 -4.02 -16.97
CA SER A 161 -6.05 -5.37 -16.59
C SER A 161 -4.53 -5.57 -16.48
N SER A 162 -3.75 -4.60 -16.95
CA SER A 162 -2.30 -4.53 -16.82
C SER A 162 -1.84 -3.09 -16.76
N THR A 163 -0.83 -2.81 -15.95
CA THR A 163 -0.18 -1.50 -15.87
C THR A 163 1.34 -1.68 -15.95
N THR A 164 2.03 -0.72 -16.55
CA THR A 164 3.49 -0.73 -16.64
C THR A 164 4.05 0.58 -16.11
N ILE A 165 4.89 0.46 -15.10
CA ILE A 165 5.61 1.56 -14.49
C ILE A 165 7.00 1.60 -15.11
N ILE A 166 7.42 2.76 -15.56
CA ILE A 166 8.77 3.02 -16.06
C ILE A 166 9.38 4.10 -15.17
N ALA A 167 10.57 3.85 -14.64
CA ALA A 167 11.32 4.83 -13.87
C ALA A 167 12.72 4.98 -14.44
N GLU A 168 13.13 6.22 -14.70
CA GLU A 168 14.47 6.60 -15.10
C GLU A 168 15.38 6.71 -13.86
N ALA A 169 15.57 5.57 -13.19
CA ALA A 169 16.43 5.44 -12.02
C ALA A 169 17.54 4.43 -12.32
N PRO A 170 18.78 4.88 -12.57
CA PRO A 170 19.91 3.99 -12.84
C PRO A 170 20.10 2.93 -11.77
N GLN A 171 20.24 1.66 -12.17
CA GLN A 171 20.46 0.55 -11.25
C GLN A 171 21.87 -0.01 -11.38
N VAL A 172 22.41 -0.47 -10.24
CA VAL A 172 23.75 -1.11 -10.16
C VAL A 172 23.71 -2.54 -10.70
N GLN A 173 22.56 -3.21 -10.56
CA GLN A 173 22.37 -4.61 -10.95
C GLN A 173 21.38 -4.69 -12.13
N THR A 174 21.69 -5.53 -13.13
CA THR A 174 20.73 -5.89 -14.16
C THR A 174 19.78 -6.94 -13.60
N VAL A 175 18.47 -6.73 -13.76
CA VAL A 175 17.42 -7.61 -13.23
C VAL A 175 16.46 -7.97 -14.35
N ASN A 176 16.04 -9.23 -14.40
CA ASN A 176 14.91 -9.69 -15.21
C ASN A 176 14.27 -10.87 -14.47
N VAL A 177 13.27 -10.56 -13.64
CA VAL A 177 12.61 -11.54 -12.78
C VAL A 177 11.09 -11.37 -12.85
N THR A 178 10.38 -12.45 -12.55
CA THR A 178 8.92 -12.46 -12.41
C THR A 178 8.54 -13.03 -11.05
N GLY A 179 7.45 -12.54 -10.47
CA GLY A 179 6.99 -12.99 -9.17
C GLY A 179 5.73 -12.27 -8.72
N THR A 180 5.17 -12.71 -7.59
CA THR A 180 4.07 -11.99 -6.95
C THR A 180 4.56 -10.67 -6.37
N LEU A 181 3.95 -9.55 -6.74
CA LEU A 181 4.22 -8.25 -6.11
C LEU A 181 3.62 -8.22 -4.71
N TRP A 182 4.41 -7.91 -3.69
CA TRP A 182 3.91 -7.75 -2.33
C TRP A 182 4.77 -6.80 -1.53
N GLY A 183 4.23 -6.27 -0.42
CA GLY A 183 4.97 -5.35 0.44
C GLY A 183 4.14 -4.17 0.92
N GLY A 184 4.77 -3.01 1.09
CA GLY A 184 4.14 -1.79 1.60
C GLY A 184 5.03 -1.09 2.62
N ASN A 185 4.43 -0.60 3.71
CA ASN A 185 5.18 0.05 4.76
C ASN A 185 6.07 -0.93 5.54
N LEU A 186 7.37 -0.63 5.67
CA LEU A 186 8.38 -1.52 6.24
C LEU A 186 8.17 -1.78 7.74
N ALA A 187 7.91 -0.74 8.55
CA ALA A 187 7.62 -0.90 9.97
C ALA A 187 6.37 -1.76 10.22
N ILE A 188 5.32 -1.55 9.43
CA ILE A 188 4.09 -2.35 9.55
C ILE A 188 4.32 -3.79 9.11
N LEU A 189 5.02 -4.01 7.99
CA LEU A 189 5.36 -5.34 7.51
C LEU A 189 6.17 -6.11 8.55
N THR A 190 7.25 -5.51 9.07
CA THR A 190 8.09 -6.15 10.09
C THR A 190 7.34 -6.47 11.38
N SER A 191 6.35 -5.65 11.75
CA SER A 191 5.51 -5.90 12.93
C SER A 191 4.67 -7.18 12.87
N LEU A 192 4.44 -7.73 11.67
CA LEU A 192 3.64 -8.95 11.47
C LEU A 192 4.49 -10.23 11.35
N ILE A 193 5.82 -10.14 11.34
CA ILE A 193 6.71 -11.31 11.26
C ILE A 193 6.42 -12.24 12.44
N GLY A 194 6.27 -13.54 12.16
CA GLY A 194 5.94 -14.56 13.16
C GLY A 194 4.46 -14.63 13.56
N THR A 195 3.59 -13.82 12.95
CA THR A 195 2.14 -13.88 13.17
C THR A 195 1.42 -14.66 12.04
N PRO A 196 0.19 -15.13 12.26
CA PRO A 196 -0.63 -15.75 11.21
C PRO A 196 -1.05 -14.81 10.07
N PHE A 197 -0.74 -13.52 10.17
CA PHE A 197 -1.12 -12.48 9.21
C PHE A 197 0.02 -12.11 8.26
N MET A 198 1.22 -12.67 8.44
CA MET A 198 2.30 -12.57 7.47
C MET A 198 2.04 -13.55 6.31
N PRO A 199 1.94 -13.08 5.06
CA PRO A 199 1.75 -13.97 3.92
C PRO A 199 2.99 -14.82 3.67
N ASP A 200 2.76 -16.10 3.34
CA ASP A 200 3.80 -17.00 2.86
C ASP A 200 3.88 -16.88 1.34
N ILE A 201 4.83 -16.06 0.87
CA ILE A 201 5.09 -15.78 -0.54
C ILE A 201 6.53 -16.18 -0.85
N GLU A 202 6.68 -17.11 -1.78
CA GLU A 202 7.96 -17.52 -2.34
C GLU A 202 8.08 -17.03 -3.78
N GLY A 203 9.28 -16.63 -4.17
CA GLY A 203 9.57 -16.08 -5.49
C GLY A 203 8.88 -14.72 -5.75
N GLY A 204 8.57 -13.95 -4.72
CA GLY A 204 7.93 -12.64 -4.87
C GLY A 204 8.89 -11.53 -5.27
N ILE A 205 8.32 -10.38 -5.65
CA ILE A 205 9.01 -9.10 -5.77
C ILE A 205 8.52 -8.24 -4.59
N LEU A 206 9.37 -8.08 -3.58
CA LEU A 206 9.04 -7.37 -2.35
C LEU A 206 9.31 -5.87 -2.54
N PHE A 207 8.31 -5.02 -2.37
CA PHE A 207 8.48 -3.55 -2.34
C PHE A 207 8.34 -3.00 -0.93
N ILE A 208 9.20 -2.06 -0.54
CA ILE A 208 9.16 -1.44 0.80
C ILE A 208 9.34 0.07 0.75
N GLU A 209 8.63 0.76 1.62
CA GLU A 209 8.73 2.21 1.86
C GLU A 209 8.63 2.48 3.36
N ASP A 210 9.05 3.66 3.82
CA ASP A 210 8.74 4.10 5.19
C ASP A 210 8.85 5.62 5.36
N VAL A 211 8.35 6.12 6.50
CA VAL A 211 8.34 7.54 6.83
C VAL A 211 8.76 7.80 8.27
N ASN A 212 9.55 8.85 8.47
CA ASN A 212 10.13 9.26 9.76
C ASN A 212 11.04 8.21 10.40
N GLU A 213 11.63 7.32 9.59
CA GLU A 213 12.60 6.33 10.03
C GLU A 213 14.01 6.73 9.63
N GLN A 214 14.94 6.66 10.58
CA GLN A 214 16.36 6.91 10.30
C GLN A 214 16.95 5.74 9.49
N PRO A 215 18.00 5.97 8.67
CA PRO A 215 18.59 4.92 7.84
C PRO A 215 18.95 3.65 8.64
N PHE A 216 19.47 3.78 9.86
CA PHE A 216 19.82 2.62 10.70
C PHE A 216 18.59 1.83 11.19
N ARG A 217 17.42 2.45 11.28
CA ARG A 217 16.16 1.78 11.64
C ARG A 217 15.61 1.01 10.45
N ILE A 218 15.68 1.61 9.26
CA ILE A 218 15.35 0.95 7.99
C ILE A 218 16.26 -0.26 7.81
N GLU A 219 17.58 -0.08 7.96
CA GLU A 219 18.55 -1.18 7.89
C GLU A 219 18.18 -2.30 8.86
N ARG A 220 17.97 -1.99 10.15
CA ARG A 220 17.60 -2.99 11.16
C ARG A 220 16.35 -3.78 10.79
N MET A 221 15.35 -3.13 10.19
CA MET A 221 14.12 -3.78 9.74
C MET A 221 14.36 -4.67 8.50
N ILE A 222 15.19 -4.23 7.54
CA ILE A 222 15.60 -5.06 6.41
C ILE A 222 16.42 -6.27 6.88
N TYR A 223 17.31 -6.09 7.86
CA TYR A 223 18.04 -7.18 8.49
C TYR A 223 17.10 -8.16 9.19
N GLN A 224 16.02 -7.70 9.83
CA GLN A 224 15.03 -8.62 10.39
C GLN A 224 14.39 -9.49 9.31
N LEU A 225 14.04 -8.93 8.15
CA LEU A 225 13.52 -9.70 7.00
C LEU A 225 14.54 -10.67 6.42
N HIS A 226 15.80 -10.26 6.37
CA HIS A 226 16.91 -11.09 5.91
C HIS A 226 17.16 -12.26 6.86
N LEU A 227 17.36 -11.97 8.15
CA LEU A 227 17.68 -12.96 9.19
C LEU A 227 16.51 -13.90 9.52
N SER A 228 15.26 -13.48 9.27
CA SER A 228 14.11 -14.38 9.36
C SER A 228 13.98 -15.32 8.15
N GLY A 229 14.84 -15.15 7.14
CA GLY A 229 14.80 -15.91 5.88
C GLY A 229 13.64 -15.53 4.95
N LEU A 230 12.90 -14.45 5.24
CA LEU A 230 11.81 -13.99 4.36
C LEU A 230 12.37 -13.43 3.06
N LEU A 231 13.42 -12.62 3.17
CA LEU A 231 14.01 -11.95 2.01
C LEU A 231 14.71 -12.93 1.07
N ALA A 232 15.36 -13.97 1.61
CA ALA A 232 16.06 -14.99 0.83
C ALA A 232 15.15 -15.81 -0.10
N ARG A 233 13.83 -15.78 0.12
CA ARG A 233 12.83 -16.46 -0.72
C ARG A 233 12.32 -15.59 -1.86
N GLN A 234 12.74 -14.33 -1.94
CA GLN A 234 12.23 -13.37 -2.93
C GLN A 234 13.16 -13.28 -4.14
N GLN A 235 12.62 -12.83 -5.27
CA GLN A 235 13.37 -12.62 -6.51
C GLN A 235 14.06 -11.26 -6.56
N ALA A 236 13.49 -10.25 -5.91
CA ALA A 236 14.05 -8.90 -5.82
C ALA A 236 13.45 -8.12 -4.64
N LEU A 237 14.24 -7.18 -4.14
CA LEU A 237 13.81 -6.12 -3.23
C LEU A 237 13.71 -4.80 -4.01
N VAL A 238 12.57 -4.14 -3.96
CA VAL A 238 12.34 -2.84 -4.60
C VAL A 238 12.13 -1.78 -3.53
N LEU A 239 13.01 -0.79 -3.49
CA LEU A 239 13.00 0.30 -2.53
C LEU A 239 12.19 1.47 -3.08
N GLY A 240 11.11 1.78 -2.36
CA GLY A 240 10.30 2.98 -2.52
C GLY A 240 10.98 4.21 -1.92
N GLN A 241 10.15 5.16 -1.52
CA GLN A 241 10.57 6.41 -0.91
C GLN A 241 10.71 6.23 0.61
N PHE A 242 11.85 6.66 1.15
CA PHE A 242 12.09 6.76 2.58
C PHE A 242 12.21 8.23 2.96
N THR A 243 11.23 8.78 3.67
CA THR A 243 11.13 10.22 3.93
C THR A 243 11.22 10.55 5.42
N GLY A 244 11.56 11.80 5.76
CA GLY A 244 11.52 12.29 7.14
C GLY A 244 12.72 11.90 8.02
N ALA A 245 13.73 11.21 7.49
CA ALA A 245 15.00 11.01 8.17
C ALA A 245 15.69 12.37 8.41
N ARG A 246 16.42 12.48 9.53
CA ARG A 246 17.16 13.70 9.91
C ARG A 246 18.57 13.30 10.31
N PRO A 247 19.62 13.83 9.64
CA PRO A 247 20.99 13.48 9.98
C PRO A 247 21.39 14.03 11.35
N PHE A 248 22.21 13.29 12.07
CA PHE A 248 22.86 13.68 13.31
C PHE A 248 24.39 13.59 13.15
N GLU A 249 25.12 14.38 13.94
CA GLU A 249 26.60 14.33 13.95
C GLU A 249 27.11 12.91 14.27
N TYR A 250 26.42 12.20 15.16
CA TYR A 250 26.72 10.83 15.54
C TYR A 250 26.63 9.82 14.38
N ASP A 251 25.88 10.14 13.31
CA ASP A 251 25.80 9.25 12.14
C ASP A 251 27.14 9.17 11.41
N ASN A 252 28.05 10.14 11.59
CA ASN A 252 29.44 10.09 11.10
C ASN A 252 29.54 9.70 9.60
N GLY A 253 28.69 10.31 8.77
CA GLY A 253 28.62 10.04 7.33
C GLY A 253 27.74 8.85 6.92
N TYR A 254 27.13 8.14 7.86
CA TYR A 254 26.14 7.12 7.56
C TYR A 254 24.81 7.75 7.12
N ASP A 255 24.37 7.42 5.91
CA ASP A 255 23.15 7.96 5.30
C ASP A 255 22.32 6.87 4.60
N MET A 256 21.32 7.27 3.83
CA MET A 256 20.47 6.36 3.06
C MET A 256 21.26 5.57 2.01
N GLN A 257 22.24 6.21 1.36
CA GLN A 257 23.03 5.57 0.31
C GLN A 257 23.95 4.51 0.92
N ALA A 258 24.64 4.84 2.02
CA ALA A 258 25.46 3.90 2.77
C ALA A 258 24.65 2.68 3.24
N MET A 259 23.43 2.90 3.73
CA MET A 259 22.50 1.82 4.10
C MET A 259 22.13 0.94 2.90
N ILE A 260 21.78 1.53 1.76
CA ILE A 260 21.40 0.77 0.55
C ILE A 260 22.57 -0.09 0.07
N ASP A 261 23.78 0.46 0.09
CA ASP A 261 24.98 -0.27 -0.32
C ASP A 261 25.28 -1.43 0.63
N GLN A 262 25.17 -1.21 1.94
CA GLN A 262 25.28 -2.28 2.94
C GLN A 262 24.22 -3.38 2.75
N VAL A 263 22.97 -3.00 2.47
CA VAL A 263 21.89 -3.96 2.19
C VAL A 263 22.20 -4.80 0.95
N ARG A 264 22.67 -4.18 -0.14
CA ARG A 264 23.05 -4.88 -1.38
C ARG A 264 24.12 -5.95 -1.15
N GLU A 265 25.07 -5.69 -0.25
CA GLU A 265 26.16 -6.63 0.05
C GLU A 265 25.68 -7.89 0.79
N VAL A 266 24.60 -7.81 1.58
CA VAL A 266 24.23 -8.88 2.51
C VAL A 266 22.99 -9.67 2.11
N VAL A 267 22.01 -9.06 1.43
CA VAL A 267 20.68 -9.69 1.28
C VAL A 267 20.64 -10.82 0.26
N GLY A 268 21.64 -10.93 -0.62
CA GLY A 268 21.79 -12.03 -1.58
C GLY A 268 20.80 -12.02 -2.75
N ILE A 269 19.94 -11.00 -2.85
CA ILE A 269 18.99 -10.79 -3.95
C ILE A 269 19.19 -9.40 -4.55
N PRO A 270 18.77 -9.15 -5.80
CA PRO A 270 18.87 -7.83 -6.40
C PRO A 270 18.07 -6.77 -5.64
N VAL A 271 18.67 -5.58 -5.47
CA VAL A 271 18.04 -4.41 -4.82
C VAL A 271 17.88 -3.29 -5.83
N VAL A 272 16.63 -3.02 -6.22
CA VAL A 272 16.23 -1.97 -7.15
C VAL A 272 15.73 -0.75 -6.38
N THR A 273 16.15 0.45 -6.75
CA THR A 273 15.74 1.71 -6.09
C THR A 273 14.92 2.60 -7.02
N GLY A 274 14.32 3.65 -6.47
CA GLY A 274 13.65 4.69 -7.26
C GLY A 274 12.18 4.40 -7.57
N LEU A 275 11.56 3.46 -6.85
CA LEU A 275 10.12 3.26 -6.95
C LEU A 275 9.40 4.48 -6.34
N GLN A 276 8.50 5.09 -7.11
CA GLN A 276 7.74 6.27 -6.70
C GLN A 276 6.55 5.87 -5.82
N PHE A 277 6.84 5.23 -4.68
CA PHE A 277 5.85 4.73 -3.73
C PHE A 277 6.27 5.01 -2.30
N GLY A 278 5.36 5.54 -1.49
CA GLY A 278 5.56 5.82 -0.07
C GLY A 278 4.85 7.10 0.38
N HIS A 279 5.27 7.68 1.49
CA HIS A 279 4.66 8.92 2.02
C HIS A 279 5.22 10.17 1.30
N VAL A 280 4.83 10.32 0.05
CA VAL A 280 5.24 11.39 -0.89
C VAL A 280 4.04 11.88 -1.71
N PRO A 281 4.05 13.13 -2.23
CA PRO A 281 2.93 13.64 -3.02
C PRO A 281 2.64 12.84 -4.29
N ASP A 282 3.70 12.44 -5.00
CA ASP A 282 3.63 11.59 -6.19
C ASP A 282 3.76 10.14 -5.74
N LEU A 283 2.64 9.40 -5.81
CA LEU A 283 2.47 8.06 -5.27
C LEU A 283 1.84 7.16 -6.34
N LEU A 284 2.54 6.07 -6.67
CA LEU A 284 2.01 5.01 -7.51
C LEU A 284 0.89 4.24 -6.80
N THR A 285 0.01 3.62 -7.59
CA THR A 285 -0.92 2.59 -7.11
C THR A 285 -0.39 1.22 -7.51
N LEU A 286 -0.09 0.38 -6.52
CA LEU A 286 0.55 -0.92 -6.67
C LEU A 286 -0.40 -2.05 -6.25
N PRO A 287 -0.79 -2.96 -7.16
CA PRO A 287 -1.66 -4.08 -6.85
C PRO A 287 -0.90 -5.14 -6.05
N PHE A 288 -1.11 -5.16 -4.74
CA PHE A 288 -0.60 -6.19 -3.83
C PHE A 288 -1.19 -7.56 -4.22
N GLY A 289 -0.32 -8.54 -4.40
CA GLY A 289 -0.67 -9.91 -4.76
C GLY A 289 -0.80 -10.15 -6.27
N ALA A 290 -0.57 -9.13 -7.09
CA ALA A 290 -0.52 -9.22 -8.55
C ALA A 290 0.68 -10.04 -9.06
N GLN A 291 0.61 -10.48 -10.31
CA GLN A 291 1.79 -10.92 -11.03
C GLN A 291 2.59 -9.72 -11.49
N ALA A 292 3.90 -9.79 -11.34
CA ALA A 292 4.83 -8.73 -11.71
C ALA A 292 6.00 -9.26 -12.52
N GLN A 293 6.44 -8.46 -13.49
CA GLN A 293 7.72 -8.61 -14.18
C GLN A 293 8.56 -7.36 -13.95
N LEU A 294 9.74 -7.53 -13.37
CA LEU A 294 10.72 -6.46 -13.13
C LEU A 294 11.92 -6.64 -14.05
N VAL A 295 12.13 -5.64 -14.92
CA VAL A 295 13.31 -5.52 -15.77
C VAL A 295 14.05 -4.25 -15.40
N ALA A 296 15.31 -4.37 -14.97
CA ALA A 296 16.10 -3.22 -14.51
C ALA A 296 17.52 -3.23 -15.09
N ASN A 297 18.08 -2.05 -15.36
CA ASN A 297 19.42 -1.88 -15.90
C ASN A 297 20.00 -0.48 -15.53
N ALA A 298 21.14 -0.13 -16.12
CA ALA A 298 21.83 1.14 -15.86
C ALA A 298 21.05 2.40 -16.25
N HIS A 299 19.92 2.30 -16.95
CA HIS A 299 19.07 3.43 -17.35
C HIS A 299 17.81 3.58 -16.51
N GLY A 300 17.40 2.54 -15.77
CA GLY A 300 16.06 2.53 -15.18
C GLY A 300 15.54 1.15 -14.86
N PHE A 301 14.26 1.12 -14.51
CA PHE A 301 13.49 -0.12 -14.46
C PHE A 301 12.14 0.01 -15.15
N ARG A 302 11.62 -1.13 -15.58
CA ARG A 302 10.25 -1.36 -16.02
C ARG A 302 9.62 -2.42 -15.12
N LEU A 303 8.51 -2.08 -14.48
CA LEU A 303 7.70 -2.96 -13.65
C LEU A 303 6.32 -3.12 -14.30
N THR A 304 6.08 -4.27 -14.91
CA THR A 304 4.78 -4.61 -15.51
C THR A 304 3.98 -5.47 -14.55
N LEU A 305 2.73 -5.11 -14.32
CA LEU A 305 1.83 -5.67 -13.33
C LEU A 305 0.57 -6.18 -14.01
N SER A 306 0.08 -7.36 -13.64
CA SER A 306 -1.15 -7.95 -14.17
C SER A 306 -1.75 -8.93 -13.17
N ASP A 307 -2.88 -9.58 -13.52
CA ASP A 307 -3.56 -10.53 -12.63
C ASP A 307 -3.96 -9.87 -11.29
N TYR A 308 -4.76 -8.82 -11.38
CA TYR A 308 -5.38 -8.13 -10.23
C TYR A 308 -6.80 -7.66 -10.60
N PRO A 309 -7.70 -7.44 -9.61
CA PRO A 309 -9.05 -6.95 -9.87
C PRO A 309 -9.03 -5.58 -10.57
N HIS A 310 -9.84 -5.39 -11.62
CA HIS A 310 -9.95 -4.10 -12.30
C HIS A 310 -11.41 -3.78 -12.60
N LEU A 311 -11.71 -2.49 -12.72
CA LEU A 311 -13.03 -1.90 -12.93
C LEU A 311 -13.41 -1.76 -14.41
N GLY A 312 -12.46 -2.03 -15.32
CA GLY A 312 -12.62 -1.97 -16.78
C GLY A 312 -12.85 -3.31 -17.45
#